data_AF-A0A6A7ZFL6-F1
#
_entry.id   AF-A0A6A7ZFL6-F1
#
_cell.length_a   1.000
_cell.length_b   1.000
_cell.length_c   1.000
_cell.angle_alpha   90.00
_cell.angle_beta   90.00
_cell.angle_gamma   90.00
#
_symmetry.space_group_name_H-M   'P 1'
#
loop_
_entity.id
_entity.type
_entity.pdbx_description
1 polymer ?
#
loop_
_entity_poly.entity_id
_entity_poly.type
_entity_poly.pdbx_seq_one_letter_code
_entity_poly.pdbx_strand_id
1 'polypeptide(L)'
;MPPPSLFAAAIVGTSPVSLQRVVYNTGLDSHITWAWLGHITLKIEGTLHKTGGGQITFDGVARAYHDTYDFNASTHRSEIGEKATAGGRQLDRIIKGTPYEIIIEGELPINIQR
;
A
#
# COMPACT_ATOMS: atom_id res chain seq x y z
N MET A 1 10.30 -18.87 -13.34
CA MET A 1 10.84 -17.56 -13.76
C MET A 1 9.88 -16.50 -13.26
N PRO A 2 10.29 -15.53 -12.43
CA PRO A 2 9.44 -14.37 -12.17
C PRO A 2 9.23 -13.60 -13.48
N PRO A 3 8.07 -12.99 -13.72
CA PRO A 3 7.87 -12.16 -14.91
C PRO A 3 8.92 -11.03 -14.93
N PRO A 4 9.47 -10.68 -16.10
CA PRO A 4 10.39 -9.55 -16.20
C PRO A 4 9.71 -8.29 -15.66
N SER A 5 10.46 -7.47 -14.91
CA SER A 5 9.93 -6.23 -14.36
C SER A 5 9.37 -5.37 -15.49
N LEU A 6 8.22 -4.73 -15.25
CA LEU A 6 7.54 -3.87 -16.24
C LEU A 6 8.51 -2.87 -16.89
N PHE A 7 9.43 -2.33 -16.07
CA PHE A 7 10.50 -1.42 -16.48
C PHE A 7 11.51 -2.07 -17.46
N ALA A 8 11.86 -3.34 -17.25
CA ALA A 8 12.76 -4.06 -18.14
C ALA A 8 12.09 -4.41 -19.49
N ALA A 9 10.81 -4.76 -19.46
CA ALA A 9 10.03 -5.14 -20.64
C ALA A 9 9.55 -3.93 -21.48
N ALA A 10 9.65 -2.71 -20.96
CA ALA A 10 9.20 -1.51 -21.67
C ALA A 10 9.96 -1.28 -22.98
N ILE A 11 9.22 -0.90 -24.01
CA ILE A 11 9.77 -0.45 -25.30
C ILE A 11 10.45 0.91 -25.14
N VAL A 12 11.43 1.20 -25.99
CA VAL A 12 11.99 2.55 -26.11
C VAL A 12 10.89 3.49 -26.59
N GLY A 13 10.77 4.65 -25.96
CA GLY A 13 9.67 5.60 -26.14
C GLY A 13 8.79 5.68 -24.90
N THR A 14 7.51 6.01 -25.12
CA THR A 14 6.54 6.24 -24.04
C THR A 14 5.56 5.09 -23.94
N SER A 15 5.35 4.56 -22.73
CA SER A 15 4.41 3.46 -22.45
C SER A 15 3.50 3.83 -21.27
N PRO A 16 2.17 3.65 -21.40
CA PRO A 16 1.28 3.78 -20.26
C PRO A 16 1.51 2.63 -19.27
N VAL A 17 1.45 2.94 -17.98
CA VAL A 17 1.53 1.97 -16.89
C VAL A 17 0.23 2.01 -16.13
N SER A 18 -0.37 0.84 -15.92
CA SER A 18 -1.53 0.65 -15.05
C SER A 18 -1.37 -0.67 -14.33
N LEU A 19 -0.83 -0.61 -13.12
CA LEU A 19 -0.76 -1.74 -12.22
C LEU A 19 -1.96 -1.71 -11.30
N GLN A 20 -2.83 -2.71 -11.46
CA GLN A 20 -3.99 -2.87 -10.61
C GLN A 20 -3.67 -3.79 -9.45
N ARG A 21 -4.25 -3.48 -8.30
CA ARG A 21 -4.26 -4.33 -7.11
C ARG A 21 -2.88 -4.76 -6.61
N VAL A 22 -1.96 -3.81 -6.51
CA VAL A 22 -0.64 -4.02 -5.93
C VAL A 22 -0.77 -4.09 -4.41
N VAL A 23 -0.43 -5.23 -3.80
CA VAL A 23 -0.43 -5.36 -2.34
C VAL A 23 0.74 -4.57 -1.76
N TYR A 24 0.47 -3.73 -0.77
CA TYR A 24 1.46 -2.91 -0.10
C TYR A 24 1.42 -3.12 1.42
N ASN A 25 2.57 -3.43 2.00
CA ASN A 25 2.75 -3.58 3.44
C ASN A 25 3.05 -2.19 4.04
N THR A 26 2.10 -1.59 4.76
CA THR A 26 2.29 -0.25 5.34
C THR A 26 3.31 -0.22 6.48
N GLY A 27 3.68 -1.39 7.03
CA GLY A 27 4.73 -1.52 8.04
C GLY A 27 6.13 -1.28 7.51
N LEU A 28 6.31 -1.25 6.19
CA LEU A 28 7.55 -0.78 5.57
C LEU A 28 7.80 0.70 5.82
N ASP A 29 6.73 1.49 5.96
CA ASP A 29 6.81 2.95 6.18
C ASP A 29 6.55 3.33 7.64
N SER A 30 5.58 2.69 8.30
CA SER A 30 5.14 3.09 9.64
C SER A 30 4.52 1.94 10.42
N HIS A 31 5.11 1.64 11.58
CA HIS A 31 4.56 0.71 12.56
C HIS A 31 3.17 1.13 13.07
N ILE A 32 2.91 2.44 13.17
CA ILE A 32 1.59 2.92 13.60
C ILE A 32 0.56 2.65 12.52
N THR A 33 0.89 2.94 11.25
CA THR A 33 -0.01 2.71 10.11
C THR A 33 -0.31 1.22 9.97
N TRP A 34 0.71 0.37 10.09
CA TRP A 34 0.56 -1.07 10.10
C TRP A 34 -0.41 -1.60 11.17
N ALA A 35 -0.39 -1.03 12.38
CA ALA A 35 -1.21 -1.50 13.48
C ALA A 35 -2.72 -1.40 13.22
N TRP A 36 -3.17 -0.57 12.27
CA TRP A 36 -4.59 -0.44 11.92
C TRP A 36 -4.93 -0.58 10.43
N LEU A 37 -3.97 -0.47 9.50
CA LEU A 37 -4.20 -0.74 8.07
C LEU A 37 -3.57 -2.05 7.58
N GLY A 38 -2.51 -2.54 8.23
CA GLY A 38 -1.82 -3.76 7.80
C GLY A 38 -1.39 -3.74 6.33
N HIS A 39 -1.95 -4.64 5.53
CA HIS A 39 -1.71 -4.67 4.09
C HIS A 39 -2.84 -4.00 3.34
N ILE A 40 -2.51 -2.96 2.57
CA ILE A 40 -3.48 -2.28 1.71
C ILE A 40 -3.28 -2.68 0.25
N THR A 41 -4.31 -2.41 -0.56
CA THR A 41 -4.25 -2.62 -2.00
C THR A 41 -4.11 -1.27 -2.70
N LEU A 42 -3.12 -1.13 -3.57
CA LEU A 42 -2.84 0.08 -4.35
C LEU A 42 -3.15 -0.11 -5.83
N LYS A 43 -3.46 1.00 -6.49
CA LYS A 43 -3.49 1.17 -7.94
C LYS A 43 -2.39 2.17 -8.32
N ILE A 44 -1.51 1.78 -9.22
CA ILE A 44 -0.42 2.64 -9.70
C ILE A 44 -0.65 2.91 -11.17
N GLU A 45 -0.79 4.18 -11.54
CA GLU A 45 -1.02 4.60 -12.91
C GLU A 45 -0.07 5.74 -13.28
N GLY A 46 0.39 5.75 -14.52
CA GLY A 46 1.30 6.79 -14.98
C GLY A 46 1.87 6.49 -16.35
N THR A 47 2.95 7.20 -16.65
CA THR A 47 3.65 7.14 -17.92
C THR A 47 5.10 6.77 -17.67
N LEU A 48 5.57 5.77 -18.39
CA LEU A 48 6.96 5.37 -18.41
C LEU A 48 7.61 5.85 -19.70
N HIS A 49 8.73 6.53 -19.60
CA HIS A 49 9.54 6.93 -20.74
C HIS A 49 10.91 6.25 -20.67
N LYS A 50 11.27 5.52 -21.72
CA LYS A 50 12.55 4.82 -21.84
C LYS A 50 13.32 5.37 -23.04
N THR A 51 14.52 5.86 -22.81
CA THR A 51 15.39 6.37 -23.89
C THR A 51 16.10 5.22 -24.61
N GLY A 52 16.55 5.46 -25.84
CA GLY A 52 17.37 4.49 -26.59
C GLY A 52 18.71 4.16 -25.91
N GLY A 53 19.18 5.03 -25.01
CA GLY A 53 20.36 4.81 -24.17
C GLY A 53 20.06 4.01 -22.89
N GLY A 54 18.82 3.59 -22.66
CA GLY A 54 18.42 2.76 -21.52
C GLY A 54 18.04 3.52 -20.25
N GLN A 55 18.05 4.87 -20.25
CA GLN A 55 17.51 5.66 -19.14
C GLN A 55 16.00 5.51 -19.08
N ILE A 56 15.47 5.50 -17.86
CA ILE A 56 14.06 5.29 -17.59
C ILE A 56 13.55 6.38 -16.65
N THR A 57 12.47 7.05 -17.04
CA THR A 57 11.71 7.95 -16.18
C THR A 57 10.28 7.47 -16.04
N PHE A 58 9.73 7.52 -14.83
CA PHE A 58 8.34 7.20 -14.55
C PHE A 58 7.69 8.36 -13.82
N ASP A 59 6.55 8.78 -14.35
CA ASP A 59 5.71 9.84 -13.81
C ASP A 59 4.29 9.32 -13.63
N GLY A 60 3.83 9.23 -12.39
CA GLY A 60 2.53 8.64 -12.09
C GLY A 60 2.01 8.95 -10.71
N VAL A 61 0.96 8.24 -10.32
CA VAL A 61 0.31 8.34 -9.03
C VAL A 61 0.01 6.95 -8.46
N ALA A 62 0.08 6.84 -7.14
CA ALA A 62 -0.50 5.74 -6.39
C ALA A 62 -1.80 6.17 -5.71
N ARG A 63 -2.82 5.33 -5.82
CA ARG A 63 -4.11 5.44 -5.13
C ARG A 63 -4.36 4.17 -4.34
N ALA A 64 -4.86 4.29 -3.12
CA ALA A 64 -5.32 3.13 -2.38
C ALA A 64 -6.76 2.79 -2.78
N TYR A 65 -7.06 1.50 -2.81
CA TYR A 65 -8.45 1.05 -2.72
C TYR A 65 -8.92 1.23 -1.28
N HIS A 66 -10.23 1.34 -1.08
CA HIS A 66 -10.79 1.27 0.26
C HIS A 66 -10.43 -0.07 0.89
N ASP A 67 -10.14 -0.04 2.17
CA ASP A 67 -9.79 -1.23 2.92
C ASP A 67 -10.89 -1.56 3.92
N THR A 68 -11.03 -2.84 4.26
CA THR A 68 -11.98 -3.26 5.28
C THR A 68 -11.22 -3.54 6.56
N TYR A 69 -11.48 -2.71 7.58
CA TYR A 69 -10.97 -3.01 8.90
C TYR A 69 -11.79 -4.13 9.52
N ASP A 70 -11.23 -5.34 9.52
CA ASP A 70 -11.70 -6.41 10.38
C ASP A 70 -10.89 -6.38 11.69
N PHE A 71 -11.57 -6.45 12.84
CA PHE A 71 -10.92 -6.48 14.16
C PHE A 71 -10.21 -7.82 14.43
N ASN A 72 -9.54 -8.38 13.42
CA ASN A 72 -8.95 -9.70 13.48
C ASN A 72 -7.82 -9.74 14.51
N ALA A 73 -8.02 -10.57 15.54
CA ALA A 73 -7.01 -11.58 15.83
C ALA A 73 -5.58 -11.12 16.06
N SER A 74 -4.86 -11.40 15.00
CA SER A 74 -3.53 -11.96 15.03
C SER A 74 -2.49 -10.91 14.68
N THR A 75 -2.91 -9.82 14.05
CA THR A 75 -2.01 -8.79 13.50
C THR A 75 -2.24 -7.44 14.17
N HIS A 76 -3.51 -7.04 14.39
CA HIS A 76 -3.82 -5.72 14.94
C HIS A 76 -3.93 -5.71 16.48
N ARG A 77 -4.36 -6.83 17.11
CA ARG A 77 -4.50 -6.91 18.59
C ARG A 77 -3.18 -6.92 19.34
N SER A 78 -2.14 -7.53 18.79
CA SER A 78 -0.84 -7.61 19.46
C SER A 78 -0.21 -6.23 19.58
N GLU A 79 -0.20 -5.45 18.50
CA GLU A 79 0.53 -4.18 18.49
C GLU A 79 -0.24 -3.02 19.17
N ILE A 80 -1.56 -2.94 18.98
CA ILE A 80 -2.39 -1.97 19.72
C ILE A 80 -2.47 -2.36 21.20
N GLY A 81 -2.61 -3.65 21.50
CA GLY A 81 -2.67 -4.18 22.87
C GLY A 81 -1.35 -4.04 23.65
N GLU A 82 -0.20 -4.10 22.97
CA GLU A 82 1.12 -3.83 23.58
C GLU A 82 1.33 -2.33 23.85
N LYS A 83 0.92 -1.45 22.93
CA LYS A 83 1.05 0.02 23.10
C LYS A 83 0.03 0.60 24.09
N ALA A 84 -1.12 -0.05 24.28
CA ALA A 84 -2.16 0.40 25.20
C ALA A 84 -1.99 -0.20 26.61
N THR A 85 -1.12 0.41 27.42
CA THR A 85 -0.91 0.03 28.83
C THR A 85 -2.21 0.13 29.64
N ALA A 86 -2.50 -0.88 30.48
CA ALA A 86 -3.64 -1.05 31.42
C ALA A 86 -5.08 -0.85 30.88
N GLY A 87 -5.37 0.23 30.15
CA GLY A 87 -6.67 0.49 29.51
C GLY A 87 -6.93 -0.34 28.24
N GLY A 88 -5.88 -0.75 27.51
CA GLY A 88 -6.01 -1.55 26.28
C GLY A 88 -6.69 -2.90 26.49
N ARG A 89 -6.31 -3.62 27.55
CA ARG A 89 -6.89 -4.91 27.93
C ARG A 89 -8.38 -4.84 28.30
N GLN A 90 -8.85 -3.66 28.72
CA GLN A 90 -10.26 -3.43 29.07
C GLN A 90 -11.09 -3.14 27.81
N LEU A 91 -10.54 -2.34 26.87
CA LEU A 91 -11.14 -2.08 25.55
C LEU A 91 -11.21 -3.36 24.70
N ASP A 92 -10.19 -4.22 24.76
CA ASP A 92 -10.13 -5.51 24.04
C ASP A 92 -11.28 -6.46 24.35
N ARG A 93 -11.88 -6.37 25.55
CA ARG A 93 -13.03 -7.21 25.95
C ARG A 93 -14.38 -6.61 25.56
N ILE A 94 -14.42 -5.30 25.30
CA ILE A 94 -15.65 -4.53 25.04
C ILE A 94 -15.90 -4.39 23.55
N ILE A 95 -14.83 -4.26 22.76
CA ILE A 95 -14.93 -4.07 21.31
C ILE A 95 -15.18 -5.43 20.65
N LYS A 96 -16.44 -5.87 20.66
CA LYS A 96 -16.99 -6.73 19.60
C LYS A 96 -17.05 -5.88 18.32
N GLY A 97 -15.87 -5.55 17.80
CA GLY A 97 -15.71 -4.59 16.72
C GLY A 97 -16.44 -5.08 15.49
N THR A 98 -17.44 -4.31 15.07
CA THR A 98 -18.09 -4.54 13.79
C THR A 98 -17.13 -4.08 12.70
N PRO A 99 -16.88 -4.90 11.66
CA PRO A 99 -16.05 -4.46 10.54
C PRO A 99 -16.59 -3.16 9.95
N TYR A 100 -15.70 -2.25 9.61
CA TYR A 100 -16.06 -1.01 8.93
C TYR A 100 -15.08 -0.74 7.79
N GLU A 101 -15.55 -0.02 6.79
CA GLU A 101 -14.74 0.38 5.64
C GLU A 101 -13.88 1.60 6.02
N ILE A 102 -12.59 1.53 5.71
CA ILE A 102 -11.67 2.65 5.75
C ILE A 102 -11.56 3.20 4.32
N ILE A 103 -12.09 4.41 4.15
CA ILE A 103 -11.95 5.17 2.91
C ILE A 103 -10.56 5.80 2.92
N ILE A 104 -9.72 5.42 1.96
CA ILE A 104 -8.40 6.02 1.76
C ILE A 104 -8.46 6.87 0.49
N GLU A 105 -8.61 8.18 0.68
CA GLU A 105 -8.69 9.14 -0.41
C GLU A 105 -7.34 9.79 -0.70
N GLY A 106 -7.22 10.34 -1.91
CA GLY A 106 -6.04 11.08 -2.35
C GLY A 106 -5.14 10.29 -3.29
N GLU A 107 -4.12 10.99 -3.77
CA GLU A 107 -3.13 10.49 -4.73
C GLU A 107 -1.74 10.83 -4.23
N LEU A 108 -0.84 9.84 -4.24
CA LEU A 108 0.58 10.06 -3.97
C LEU A 108 1.32 10.15 -5.31
N PRO A 109 1.88 11.31 -5.68
CA PRO A 109 2.68 11.43 -6.88
C PRO A 109 3.97 10.61 -6.77
N ILE A 110 4.32 9.93 -7.85
CA ILE A 110 5.54 9.13 -8.00
C ILE A 110 6.33 9.69 -9.16
N ASN A 111 7.57 10.12 -8.89
CA ASN A 111 8.55 10.46 -9.90
C ASN A 111 9.81 9.62 -9.66
N ILE A 112 10.17 8.79 -10.64
CA ILE A 112 11.36 7.94 -10.59
C ILE A 112 12.21 8.23 -11.81
N GLN A 113 13.52 8.33 -11.60
CA GLN A 113 14.52 8.49 -12.67
C GLN A 113 15.65 7.50 -12.43
N ARG A 114 16.02 6.72 -13.46
CA ARG A 114 17.06 5.69 -13.37
C ARG A 114 17.88 5.59 -14.65
#